data_AF-A0A3P6L2P2-F1
#
_entry.id   AF-A0A3P6L2P2-F1
#
_cell.length_a   1.000
_cell.length_b   1.000
_cell.length_c   1.000
_cell.angle_alpha   90.00
_cell.angle_beta   90.00
_cell.angle_gamma   90.00
#
_symmetry.space_group_name_H-M   'P 1'
#
loop_
_entity.id
_entity.type
_entity.pdbx_description
1 polymer ?
#
loop_
_entity_poly.entity_id
_entity_poly.type
_entity_poly.pdbx_seq_one_letter_code
_entity_poly.pdbx_strand_id
1 'polypeptide(L)'
;MGIKQHNGNTKADRLAELKIRSPSIQLIKFGAIGLNAIIFSPLLIAADTGSQYGTNITINDGDRITGDTADPSGNLYGVMTPAGNTPGNINLGNDVTVNVNDASGYAKGIIIQGKNSSLTANRLTVDVVGQTSAIGI
;
A
#
# COMPACT_ATOMS: atom_id res chain seq x y z
N MET A 1 -8.22 56.57 -32.30
CA MET A 1 -9.14 55.63 -31.63
C MET A 1 -8.30 54.45 -31.14
N GLY A 2 -8.27 54.20 -29.82
CA GLY A 2 -7.77 52.95 -29.21
C GLY A 2 -6.25 52.72 -29.07
N ILE A 3 -5.70 53.05 -27.90
CA ILE A 3 -4.49 52.44 -27.33
C ILE A 3 -4.74 50.96 -27.05
N LYS A 4 -3.76 50.06 -27.30
CA LYS A 4 -3.69 48.78 -26.59
C LYS A 4 -2.25 48.38 -26.25
N GLN A 5 -2.13 47.87 -25.04
CA GLN A 5 -0.98 47.88 -24.16
C GLN A 5 -0.03 46.69 -24.35
N HIS A 6 1.18 46.86 -23.83
CA HIS A 6 2.17 45.84 -23.54
C HIS A 6 1.59 44.59 -22.86
N ASN A 7 2.09 43.42 -23.24
CA ASN A 7 2.22 42.27 -22.34
C ASN A 7 3.40 41.44 -22.86
N GLY A 8 4.57 41.41 -22.22
CA GLY A 8 4.74 41.09 -20.81
C GLY A 8 5.16 39.62 -20.72
N ASN A 9 6.46 39.40 -20.85
CA ASN A 9 7.28 38.28 -20.39
C ASN A 9 6.59 36.95 -20.07
N THR A 10 6.99 35.88 -20.74
CA THR A 10 6.82 34.51 -20.19
C THR A 10 8.10 33.71 -20.39
N LYS A 11 9.18 34.17 -19.73
CA LYS A 11 10.28 33.30 -19.27
C LYS A 11 10.15 33.17 -17.75
N ALA A 12 9.26 32.29 -17.34
CA ALA A 12 9.02 31.72 -16.00
C ALA A 12 7.73 30.93 -16.23
N ASP A 13 7.60 29.63 -16.02
CA ASP A 13 8.31 28.74 -15.13
C ASP A 13 8.16 27.34 -15.71
N ARG A 14 9.26 26.60 -15.71
CA ARG A 14 9.18 25.15 -15.56
C ARG A 14 8.58 24.94 -14.18
N LEU A 15 7.32 24.50 -14.07
CA LEU A 15 6.69 23.88 -12.88
C LEU A 15 5.18 23.67 -13.15
N ALA A 16 4.81 23.17 -14.33
CA ALA A 16 3.43 22.77 -14.58
C ALA A 16 3.14 21.46 -13.82
N GLU A 17 2.52 21.65 -12.65
CA GLU A 17 1.62 20.73 -11.95
C GLU A 17 2.22 19.50 -11.27
N LEU A 18 2.92 19.72 -10.15
CA LEU A 18 2.84 18.78 -9.04
C LEU A 18 1.48 18.96 -8.36
N LYS A 19 0.47 18.23 -8.82
CA LYS A 19 -0.87 18.22 -8.21
C LYS A 19 -0.86 17.42 -6.92
N ILE A 20 -0.35 18.03 -5.85
CA ILE A 20 -0.58 17.54 -4.49
C ILE A 20 -2.06 17.79 -4.19
N ARG A 21 -2.87 16.74 -4.13
CA ARG A 21 -4.19 16.84 -3.50
C ARG A 21 -3.97 17.07 -2.01
N SER A 22 -3.86 18.34 -1.62
CA SER A 22 -3.74 18.75 -0.22
C SER A 22 -5.02 18.38 0.53
N PRO A 23 -4.99 17.50 1.55
CA PRO A 23 -6.03 17.54 2.56
C PRO A 23 -5.83 18.86 3.30
N SER A 24 -6.79 19.78 3.17
CA SER A 24 -6.71 21.10 3.80
C SER A 24 -6.79 20.95 5.32
N ILE A 25 -5.66 20.83 6.01
CA ILE A 25 -5.61 20.99 7.46
C ILE A 25 -5.39 22.48 7.74
N GLN A 26 -6.49 23.21 7.88
CA GLN A 26 -6.47 24.62 8.26
C GLN A 26 -6.05 24.73 9.74
N LEU A 27 -4.86 25.29 9.97
CA LEU A 27 -4.39 25.63 11.32
C LEU A 27 -5.07 26.94 11.77
N ILE A 28 -6.05 26.83 12.67
CA ILE A 28 -6.78 27.98 13.21
C ILE A 28 -5.84 28.81 14.10
N LYS A 29 -5.59 30.07 13.72
CA LYS A 29 -4.97 31.07 14.61
C LYS A 29 -5.91 31.31 15.79
N PHE A 30 -5.38 31.21 17.01
CA PHE A 30 -6.12 31.39 18.25
C PHE A 30 -6.84 32.74 18.31
N GLY A 31 -8.16 32.70 18.15
CA GLY A 31 -9.11 33.68 18.62
C GLY A 31 -10.20 32.92 19.37
N ALA A 32 -10.45 33.29 20.62
CA ALA A 32 -11.31 32.56 21.55
C ALA A 32 -12.71 32.29 20.95
N ILE A 33 -13.01 31.02 20.65
CA ILE A 33 -14.35 30.48 20.47
C ILE A 33 -14.35 29.12 21.18
N GLY A 34 -15.35 28.87 22.03
CA GLY A 34 -15.47 27.66 22.85
C GLY A 34 -15.17 26.40 22.06
N LEU A 35 -14.07 25.74 22.41
CA LEU A 35 -13.55 24.58 21.72
C LEU A 35 -14.38 23.35 22.08
N ASN A 36 -15.48 23.12 21.36
CA ASN A 36 -15.93 21.75 21.17
C ASN A 36 -14.89 21.09 20.26
N ALA A 37 -13.88 20.47 20.86
CA ALA A 37 -12.94 19.65 20.12
C ALA A 37 -13.73 18.48 19.53
N ILE A 38 -14.13 18.59 18.27
CA ILE A 38 -14.56 17.41 17.51
C ILE A 38 -13.27 16.62 17.29
N ILE A 39 -13.03 15.66 18.17
CA ILE A 39 -12.02 14.63 17.97
C ILE A 39 -12.55 13.80 16.81
N PHE A 40 -12.10 14.10 15.60
CA PHE A 40 -12.29 13.19 14.48
C PHE A 40 -11.45 11.95 14.81
N SER A 41 -12.10 10.87 15.23
CA SER A 41 -11.49 9.55 15.15
C SER A 41 -11.01 9.38 13.70
N PRO A 42 -9.71 9.10 13.44
CA PRO A 42 -9.31 8.77 12.09
C PRO A 42 -10.14 7.55 11.69
N LEU A 43 -10.96 7.71 10.65
CA LEU A 43 -11.55 6.56 9.98
C LEU A 43 -10.38 5.76 9.44
N LEU A 44 -10.09 4.61 10.05
CA LEU A 44 -9.06 3.71 9.56
C LEU A 44 -9.59 3.13 8.25
N ILE A 45 -9.08 3.65 7.13
CA ILE A 45 -9.43 3.15 5.80
C ILE A 45 -8.41 2.06 5.49
N ALA A 46 -8.91 0.86 5.20
CA ALA A 46 -8.09 -0.24 4.69
C ALA A 46 -7.30 0.21 3.45
N ALA A 47 -5.99 0.00 3.47
CA ALA A 47 -5.13 0.28 2.34
C ALA A 47 -5.09 -0.93 1.38
N ASP A 48 -4.97 -0.66 0.08
CA ASP A 48 -4.54 -1.66 -0.91
C ASP A 48 -3.05 -1.45 -1.17
N THR A 49 -2.25 -2.47 -0.90
CA THR A 49 -0.79 -2.47 -1.08
C THR A 49 -0.39 -3.57 -2.05
N GLY A 50 0.70 -3.37 -2.78
CA GLY A 50 1.26 -4.40 -3.66
C GLY A 50 1.94 -5.54 -2.89
N SER A 51 2.61 -6.43 -3.62
CA SER A 51 3.33 -7.57 -3.05
C SER A 51 4.33 -7.14 -1.96
N GLN A 52 4.43 -7.94 -0.90
CA GLN A 52 5.33 -7.70 0.23
C GLN A 52 6.52 -8.66 0.20
N TYR A 53 7.73 -8.12 0.26
CA TYR A 53 8.96 -8.91 0.34
C TYR A 53 9.91 -8.39 1.42
N GLY A 54 10.37 -9.29 2.29
CA GLY A 54 11.33 -8.93 3.33
C GLY A 54 11.37 -9.91 4.49
N THR A 55 12.23 -9.63 5.47
CA THR A 55 12.35 -10.42 6.70
C THR A 55 11.44 -9.96 7.82
N ASN A 56 10.95 -8.72 7.80
CA ASN A 56 9.99 -8.19 8.75
C ASN A 56 8.87 -7.51 7.96
N ILE A 57 7.68 -8.12 7.95
CA ILE A 57 6.53 -7.63 7.19
C ILE A 57 5.42 -7.34 8.21
N THR A 58 4.88 -6.13 8.20
CA THR A 58 3.78 -5.71 9.07
C THR A 58 2.71 -5.03 8.24
N ILE A 59 1.47 -5.51 8.38
CA ILE A 59 0.31 -5.06 7.61
C ILE A 59 -0.79 -4.69 8.60
N ASN A 60 -1.46 -3.57 8.38
CA ASN A 60 -2.44 -3.07 9.34
C ASN A 60 -3.76 -3.83 9.22
N ASP A 61 -4.61 -3.62 10.22
CA ASP A 61 -5.94 -4.18 10.27
C ASP A 61 -6.78 -3.76 9.05
N GLY A 62 -7.44 -4.73 8.42
CA GLY A 62 -8.30 -4.55 7.27
C GLY A 62 -7.58 -4.33 5.93
N ASP A 63 -6.25 -4.18 5.94
CA ASP A 63 -5.50 -3.92 4.71
C ASP A 63 -5.59 -5.10 3.72
N ARG A 64 -5.51 -4.77 2.44
CA ARG A 64 -5.46 -5.70 1.33
C ARG A 64 -4.06 -5.70 0.70
N ILE A 65 -3.58 -6.88 0.39
CA ILE A 65 -2.35 -7.11 -0.37
C ILE A 65 -2.74 -7.67 -1.73
N THR A 66 -2.34 -6.99 -2.79
CA THR A 66 -2.48 -7.43 -4.17
C THR A 66 -1.15 -7.98 -4.66
N GLY A 67 -1.10 -9.27 -4.99
CA GLY A 67 0.09 -9.93 -5.53
C GLY A 67 0.33 -9.53 -6.98
N ASP A 68 1.16 -8.51 -7.17
CA ASP A 68 1.45 -7.86 -8.44
C ASP A 68 2.93 -7.97 -8.86
N THR A 69 3.78 -8.52 -8.00
CA THR A 69 5.21 -8.69 -8.24
C THR A 69 5.54 -10.16 -8.51
N ALA A 70 6.35 -10.40 -9.55
CA ALA A 70 6.87 -11.71 -9.88
C ALA A 70 8.13 -12.05 -9.06
N ASP A 71 8.23 -13.28 -8.58
CA ASP A 71 9.46 -13.83 -8.03
C ASP A 71 10.51 -14.09 -9.14
N PRO A 72 11.76 -14.45 -8.82
CA PRO A 72 12.79 -14.72 -9.83
C PRO A 72 12.46 -15.86 -10.84
N SER A 73 11.45 -16.67 -10.54
CA SER A 73 10.95 -17.72 -11.44
C SER A 73 9.72 -17.28 -12.26
N GLY A 74 9.29 -16.02 -12.12
CA GLY A 74 8.17 -15.44 -12.85
C GLY A 74 6.80 -15.63 -12.19
N ASN A 75 6.72 -16.17 -10.97
CA ASN A 75 5.44 -16.44 -10.31
C ASN A 75 4.98 -15.21 -9.51
N LEU A 76 3.72 -14.78 -9.67
CA LEU A 76 3.19 -13.70 -8.85
C LEU A 76 3.08 -14.13 -7.39
N TYR A 77 3.45 -13.24 -6.47
CA TYR A 77 3.33 -13.50 -5.04
C TYR A 77 2.62 -12.39 -4.26
N GLY A 78 1.91 -12.71 -3.19
CA GLY A 78 1.32 -11.73 -2.27
C GLY A 78 2.31 -11.31 -1.20
N VAL A 79 2.80 -12.26 -0.40
CA VAL A 79 3.78 -12.05 0.66
C VAL A 79 4.89 -13.08 0.53
N MET A 80 6.15 -12.67 0.61
CA MET A 80 7.28 -13.59 0.52
C MET A 80 8.44 -13.17 1.43
N THR A 81 8.96 -14.11 2.20
CA THR A 81 10.21 -13.92 2.93
C THR A 81 11.39 -14.48 2.13
N PRO A 82 12.62 -13.95 2.30
CA PRO A 82 13.79 -14.49 1.62
C PRO A 82 14.09 -15.93 2.04
N ALA A 83 14.60 -16.72 1.09
CA ALA A 83 15.12 -18.06 1.35
C ALA A 83 16.38 -18.04 2.24
N GLY A 84 16.72 -19.19 2.82
CA GLY A 84 17.99 -19.42 3.51
C GLY A 84 17.87 -19.47 5.03
N ASN A 85 18.90 -18.95 5.72
CA ASN A 85 19.00 -19.05 7.20
C ASN A 85 18.47 -17.82 7.95
N THR A 86 18.02 -16.80 7.24
CA THR A 86 17.47 -15.58 7.86
C THR A 86 15.99 -15.81 8.19
N PRO A 87 15.58 -15.67 9.47
CA PRO A 87 14.17 -15.77 9.84
C PRO A 87 13.34 -14.65 9.20
N GLY A 88 12.14 -15.00 8.76
CA GLY A 88 11.09 -14.07 8.34
C GLY A 88 10.02 -13.95 9.43
N ASN A 89 9.68 -12.73 9.83
CA ASN A 89 8.64 -12.42 10.79
C ASN A 89 7.54 -11.61 10.09
N ILE A 90 6.42 -12.28 9.83
CA ILE A 90 5.26 -11.69 9.17
C ILE A 90 4.17 -11.51 10.23
N ASN A 91 3.76 -10.26 10.43
CA ASN A 91 2.67 -9.89 11.33
C ASN A 91 1.56 -9.20 10.53
N LEU A 92 0.53 -9.95 10.19
CA LEU A 92 -0.66 -9.42 9.54
C LEU A 92 -1.67 -9.05 10.62
N GLY A 93 -2.21 -7.83 10.52
CA GLY A 93 -3.29 -7.36 11.36
C GLY A 93 -4.56 -8.20 11.24
N ASN A 94 -5.60 -7.72 11.91
CA ASN A 94 -6.93 -8.30 11.85
C ASN A 94 -7.55 -8.13 10.46
N ASP A 95 -8.26 -9.14 9.95
CA ASP A 95 -9.08 -9.03 8.74
C ASP A 95 -8.29 -8.64 7.47
N VAL A 96 -6.99 -8.96 7.44
CA VAL A 96 -6.14 -8.75 6.25
C VAL A 96 -6.58 -9.69 5.13
N THR A 97 -6.59 -9.18 3.91
CA THR A 97 -6.84 -9.98 2.70
C THR A 97 -5.62 -10.01 1.81
N VAL A 98 -5.16 -11.20 1.42
CA VAL A 98 -4.13 -11.38 0.40
C VAL A 98 -4.78 -11.92 -0.87
N ASN A 99 -4.61 -11.23 -1.99
CA ASN A 99 -5.17 -11.62 -3.27
C ASN A 99 -4.10 -11.71 -4.33
N VAL A 100 -3.97 -12.88 -4.96
CA VAL A 100 -3.00 -13.10 -6.03
C VAL A 100 -3.70 -13.77 -7.18
N ASN A 101 -3.71 -13.12 -8.33
CA ASN A 101 -4.35 -13.63 -9.53
C ASN A 101 -3.35 -13.62 -10.70
N ASP A 102 -2.78 -14.79 -10.99
CA ASP A 102 -1.99 -15.02 -12.19
C ASP A 102 -2.82 -15.80 -13.22
N ALA A 103 -3.43 -15.05 -14.14
CA ALA A 103 -4.27 -15.60 -15.21
C ALA A 103 -3.50 -16.47 -16.23
N SER A 104 -2.17 -16.46 -16.19
CA SER A 104 -1.31 -17.12 -17.18
C SER A 104 -0.38 -18.19 -16.60
N GLY A 105 -0.14 -18.16 -15.29
CA GLY A 105 0.94 -18.91 -14.67
C GLY A 105 0.64 -19.39 -13.26
N TYR A 106 1.65 -19.28 -12.40
CA TYR A 106 1.64 -19.77 -11.03
C TYR A 106 1.43 -18.59 -10.08
N ALA A 107 0.42 -18.71 -9.22
CA ALA A 107 0.12 -17.71 -8.20
C ALA A 107 0.52 -18.24 -6.81
N LYS A 108 1.14 -17.38 -6.00
CA LYS A 108 1.58 -17.69 -4.64
C LYS A 108 1.01 -16.68 -3.65
N GLY A 109 0.15 -17.08 -2.73
CA GLY A 109 -0.42 -16.18 -1.73
C GLY A 109 0.64 -15.69 -0.76
N ILE A 110 0.97 -16.50 0.23
CA ILE A 110 2.00 -16.21 1.23
C ILE A 110 3.06 -17.28 1.15
N ILE A 111 4.33 -16.90 1.23
CA ILE A 111 5.45 -17.81 1.12
C ILE A 111 6.41 -17.55 2.28
N ILE A 112 6.37 -18.44 3.27
CA ILE A 112 7.17 -18.36 4.48
C ILE A 112 8.43 -19.22 4.31
N GLN A 113 9.50 -18.58 3.85
CA GLN A 113 10.82 -19.17 3.73
C GLN A 113 11.75 -18.64 4.83
N GLY A 114 12.90 -19.29 5.00
CA GLY A 114 13.84 -18.95 6.06
C GLY A 114 13.71 -19.87 7.28
N LYS A 115 14.83 -20.16 7.92
CA LYS A 115 14.83 -20.96 9.16
C LYS A 115 14.16 -20.16 10.29
N ASN A 116 13.29 -20.83 11.05
CA ASN A 116 12.59 -20.25 12.22
C ASN A 116 11.70 -19.03 11.88
N SER A 117 11.15 -18.99 10.67
CA SER A 117 10.19 -17.97 10.27
C SER A 117 8.82 -18.15 10.93
N SER A 118 8.08 -17.07 11.08
CA SER A 118 6.75 -17.05 11.70
C SER A 118 5.79 -16.17 10.93
N LEU A 119 4.54 -16.62 10.82
CA LEU A 119 3.38 -15.83 10.38
C LEU A 119 2.39 -15.76 11.53
N THR A 120 2.02 -14.54 11.94
CA THR A 120 0.89 -14.28 12.83
C THR A 120 -0.16 -13.51 12.07
N ALA A 121 -1.42 -13.94 12.18
CA ALA A 121 -2.55 -13.26 11.57
C ALA A 121 -3.84 -13.56 12.34
N ASN A 122 -4.85 -12.70 12.20
CA ASN A 122 -6.17 -12.93 12.77
C ASN A 122 -7.24 -12.68 11.70
N ARG A 123 -8.11 -13.67 11.45
CA ARG A 123 -9.14 -13.62 10.39
C ARG A 123 -8.58 -13.28 9.00
N LEU A 124 -7.41 -13.85 8.69
CA LEU A 124 -6.77 -13.73 7.39
C LEU A 124 -7.61 -14.39 6.29
N THR A 125 -7.83 -13.66 5.20
CA THR A 125 -8.33 -14.23 3.95
C THR A 125 -7.20 -14.30 2.93
N VAL A 126 -7.01 -15.46 2.29
CA VAL A 126 -6.05 -15.62 1.19
C VAL A 126 -6.82 -16.15 -0.01
N ASP A 127 -6.89 -15.34 -1.07
CA ASP A 127 -7.50 -15.68 -2.35
C ASP A 127 -6.39 -15.80 -3.40
N VAL A 128 -6.17 -17.02 -3.92
CA VAL A 128 -5.09 -17.32 -4.86
C VAL A 128 -5.67 -18.03 -6.06
N VAL A 129 -5.55 -17.39 -7.22
CA VAL A 129 -5.99 -17.93 -8.50
C VAL A 129 -4.77 -17.96 -9.42
N GLY A 130 -4.30 -19.17 -9.74
CA GLY A 130 -3.26 -19.38 -10.75
C GLY A 130 -3.76 -20.36 -11.80
N GLN A 131 -3.57 -20.03 -13.08
CA GLN A 131 -4.00 -20.91 -14.17
C GLN A 131 -3.28 -22.26 -14.15
N THR A 132 -1.97 -22.23 -13.92
CA THR A 132 -1.16 -23.46 -13.88
C THR A 132 -1.18 -24.09 -12.49
N SER A 133 -1.04 -23.28 -11.44
CA SER A 133 -1.14 -23.73 -10.05
C SER A 133 -1.31 -22.55 -9.10
N ALA A 134 -1.96 -22.81 -7.96
CA ALA A 134 -2.15 -21.87 -6.87
C ALA A 134 -1.55 -22.42 -5.58
N ILE A 135 -0.68 -21.64 -4.93
CA ILE A 135 -0.14 -21.92 -3.60
C ILE A 135 -0.76 -20.93 -2.62
N GLY A 136 -1.49 -21.41 -1.61
CA GLY A 136 -2.15 -20.55 -0.62
C GLY A 136 -1.17 -19.91 0.37
N ILE A 137 -0.59 -20.72 1.26
CA ILE A 137 0.39 -20.35 2.29
C ILE A 137 1.50 -21.40 2.31
#